data_AF-K1Z2Z3-F1
#
_entry.id   AF-K1Z2Z3-F1
#
_cell.length_a   1.000
_cell.length_b   1.000
_cell.length_c   1.000
_cell.angle_alpha   90.00
_cell.angle_beta   90.00
_cell.angle_gamma   90.00
#
_symmetry.space_group_name_H-M   'P 1'
#
loop_
_entity.id
_entity.type
_entity.pdbx_description
1 polymer ?
#
loop_
_entity_poly.entity_id
_entity_poly.type
_entity_poly.pdbx_seq_one_letter_code
_entity_poly.pdbx_strand_id
1 'polypeptide(L)'
;MGVNKITTDLAKKNFIISLDYVDGSIEKVSYNIEGNKFNLVIEPRPGFPSFSPDKVNYSYAGGNADVIIAVDTIHLGGLGKLYEENKELFAGKPMVNVDYHPNNSHFGAHNVVDHSASSTAELVAELLSTLGAPLTADIATNLLNAVYGATDNFQKTTISAGSFELAAVCLKAGGKRFTKSLAGEETPSIETVKDIPVAPRSTSSGQAPADWLKPKIFKSSNLI
;
A
#
# COMPACT_ATOMS: atom_id res chain seq x y z
N MET A 1 11.27 -3.78 15.38
CA MET A 1 10.01 -3.06 15.69
C MET A 1 9.40 -2.66 14.35
N GLY A 2 8.56 -3.47 13.69
CA GLY A 2 8.51 -3.36 12.21
C GLY A 2 7.21 -3.57 11.43
N VAL A 3 6.13 -4.08 12.02
CA VAL A 3 4.85 -4.28 11.25
C VAL A 3 3.65 -4.02 12.14
N ASN A 4 3.74 -4.40 13.42
CA ASN A 4 2.68 -4.24 14.42
C ASN A 4 2.35 -2.78 14.79
N LYS A 5 3.06 -1.80 14.20
CA LYS A 5 2.82 -0.37 14.38
C LYS A 5 2.31 0.32 13.11
N ILE A 6 2.10 -0.43 12.02
CA ILE A 6 1.52 0.10 10.79
C ILE A 6 0.05 0.40 11.07
N THR A 7 -0.36 1.63 10.76
CA THR A 7 -1.73 2.12 10.87
C THR A 7 -2.11 2.82 9.58
N THR A 8 -3.39 2.73 9.22
CA THR A 8 -3.98 3.46 8.09
C THR A 8 -4.49 4.84 8.49
N ASP A 9 -4.43 5.16 9.78
CA ASP A 9 -4.90 6.39 10.37
C ASP A 9 -3.77 7.09 11.13
N LEU A 10 -3.66 8.41 10.99
CA LEU A 10 -2.78 9.20 11.83
C LEU A 10 -3.39 9.36 13.23
N ALA A 11 -2.53 9.41 14.25
CA ALA A 11 -2.96 9.69 15.62
C ALA A 11 -3.69 11.02 15.67
N LYS A 12 -5.01 10.99 15.86
CA LYS A 12 -5.86 12.17 15.75
C LYS A 12 -5.68 13.06 16.99
N LYS A 13 -5.03 14.21 16.83
CA LYS A 13 -4.68 15.13 17.94
C LYS A 13 -5.80 16.11 18.26
N ASN A 14 -6.52 16.58 17.24
CA ASN A 14 -7.52 17.63 17.38
C ASN A 14 -8.92 17.03 17.44
N PHE A 15 -9.71 17.46 18.41
CA PHE A 15 -11.16 17.25 18.44
C PHE A 15 -11.83 18.46 17.80
N ILE A 16 -12.54 18.23 16.70
CA ILE A 16 -13.21 19.27 15.91
C ILE A 16 -14.71 19.16 16.13
N ILE A 17 -15.35 20.30 16.40
CA ILE A 17 -16.80 20.43 16.43
C ILE A 17 -17.20 21.29 15.23
N SER A 18 -18.01 20.73 14.33
CA SER A 18 -18.49 21.38 13.12
C SER A 18 -20.01 21.57 13.19
N LEU A 19 -20.50 22.68 12.65
CA LEU A 19 -21.92 22.99 12.52
C LEU A 19 -22.19 23.59 11.14
N ASP A 20 -23.43 23.45 10.66
CA ASP A 20 -23.86 24.12 9.43
C ASP A 20 -23.70 25.64 9.57
N TYR A 21 -22.90 26.23 8.68
CA TYR A 21 -22.57 27.65 8.68
C TYR A 21 -23.20 28.37 7.48
N VAL A 22 -23.82 29.52 7.76
CA VAL A 22 -24.30 30.46 6.74
C VAL A 22 -23.49 31.73 6.91
N ASP A 23 -23.01 32.30 5.81
CA ASP A 23 -22.12 33.47 5.90
C ASP A 23 -22.76 34.63 6.69
N GLY A 24 -22.02 35.13 7.69
CA GLY A 24 -22.47 36.21 8.58
C GLY A 24 -23.46 35.80 9.68
N SER A 25 -23.82 34.51 9.82
CA SER A 25 -24.83 34.04 10.77
C SER A 25 -24.41 34.03 12.24
N ILE A 26 -23.11 34.13 12.51
CA ILE A 26 -22.54 34.12 13.87
C ILE A 26 -22.26 35.57 14.29
N GLU A 27 -22.84 35.99 15.41
CA GLU A 27 -22.52 37.27 16.06
C GLU A 27 -21.27 37.14 16.93
N LYS A 28 -21.19 36.06 17.72
CA LYS A 28 -20.12 35.86 18.69
C LYS A 28 -19.86 34.39 18.97
N VAL A 29 -18.59 34.04 19.09
CA VAL A 29 -18.12 32.74 19.60
C VAL A 29 -17.37 32.98 20.90
N SER A 30 -17.73 32.26 21.95
CA SER A 30 -17.06 32.32 23.25
C SER A 30 -17.02 30.93 23.89
N TYR A 31 -16.30 30.79 25.00
CA TYR A 31 -16.30 29.57 25.77
C TYR A 31 -16.36 29.87 27.28
N ASN A 32 -16.86 28.91 28.04
CA ASN A 32 -16.76 28.91 29.50
C ASN A 32 -16.57 27.49 30.03
N ILE A 33 -16.16 27.39 31.29
CA ILE A 33 -15.99 26.13 31.99
C ILE A 33 -16.93 26.15 33.20
N GLU A 34 -17.85 25.19 33.27
CA GLU A 34 -18.80 25.04 34.37
C GLU A 34 -18.63 23.65 34.99
N GLY A 35 -18.07 23.61 36.21
CA GLY A 35 -17.70 22.35 36.86
C GLY A 35 -16.65 21.60 36.05
N ASN A 36 -17.00 20.42 35.51
CA ASN A 36 -16.13 19.65 34.62
C ASN A 36 -16.46 19.79 33.12
N LYS A 37 -17.42 20.65 32.77
CA LYS A 37 -17.90 20.79 31.38
C LYS A 37 -17.24 21.99 30.71
N PHE A 38 -16.67 21.75 29.52
CA PHE A 38 -16.29 22.80 28.60
C PHE A 38 -17.51 23.14 27.72
N ASN A 39 -17.94 24.39 27.75
CA ASN A 39 -19.06 24.88 26.96
C ASN A 39 -18.55 25.82 25.86
N LEU A 40 -18.73 25.43 24.59
CA LEU A 40 -18.59 26.35 23.46
C LEU A 40 -19.93 27.06 23.26
N VAL A 41 -19.93 28.39 23.35
CA VAL A 41 -21.14 29.21 23.23
C VAL A 41 -21.09 29.98 21.91
N ILE A 42 -22.04 29.66 21.03
CA ILE A 42 -22.19 30.29 19.72
C ILE A 42 -23.47 31.10 19.73
N GLU A 43 -23.33 32.42 19.63
CA GLU A 43 -24.45 33.37 19.59
C GLU A 43 -24.79 33.69 18.13
N PRO A 44 -25.99 33.32 17.64
CA PRO A 44 -26.41 33.65 16.28
C PRO A 44 -26.73 35.15 16.15
N ARG A 45 -26.46 35.72 14.98
CA ARG A 45 -26.85 37.09 14.64
C ARG A 45 -28.38 37.20 14.56
N PRO A 46 -28.99 38.27 15.08
CA PRO A 46 -30.43 38.50 14.93
C PRO A 46 -30.87 38.43 13.46
N GLY A 47 -31.99 37.75 13.19
CA GLY A 47 -32.51 37.54 11.83
C GLY A 47 -32.01 36.27 11.14
N PHE A 48 -31.04 35.54 11.73
CA PHE A 48 -30.63 34.22 11.27
C PHE A 48 -31.32 33.11 12.08
N PRO A 49 -31.53 31.92 11.48
CA PRO A 49 -32.05 30.76 12.21
C PRO A 49 -31.09 30.33 13.32
N SER A 50 -31.65 29.81 14.41
CA SER A 50 -30.85 29.19 15.48
C SER A 50 -30.17 27.91 14.99
N PHE A 51 -29.03 27.57 15.59
CA PHE A 51 -28.33 26.33 15.29
C PHE A 51 -29.12 25.12 15.79
N SER A 52 -29.26 24.10 14.94
CA SER A 52 -29.93 22.85 15.32
C SER A 52 -28.94 21.89 15.98
N PRO A 53 -29.27 21.29 17.14
CA PRO A 53 -28.43 20.26 17.77
C PRO A 53 -28.13 19.08 16.84
N ASP A 54 -29.08 18.70 16.00
CA ASP A 54 -28.95 17.57 15.06
C ASP A 54 -28.00 17.86 13.89
N LYS A 55 -27.50 19.09 13.78
CA LYS A 55 -26.54 19.56 12.77
C LYS A 55 -25.16 19.84 13.34
N VAL A 56 -24.93 19.47 14.60
CA VAL A 56 -23.59 19.50 15.20
C VAL A 56 -22.91 18.16 14.97
N ASN A 57 -21.79 18.19 14.27
CA ASN A 57 -20.94 17.04 14.00
C ASN A 57 -19.65 17.16 14.80
N TYR A 58 -19.09 16.03 15.19
CA TYR A 58 -17.75 15.98 15.73
C TYR A 58 -16.87 15.11 14.86
N SER A 59 -15.62 15.51 14.72
CA SER A 59 -14.60 14.74 14.04
C SER A 59 -13.29 14.85 14.79
N TYR A 60 -12.36 13.99 14.43
CA TYR A 60 -11.01 14.00 14.96
C TYR A 60 -10.08 14.16 13.76
N ALA A 61 -9.15 15.11 13.82
CA ALA A 61 -8.22 15.37 12.73
C ALA A 61 -6.83 15.76 13.24
N GLY A 62 -5.87 15.81 12.33
CA GLY A 62 -4.52 16.29 12.60
C GLY A 62 -3.67 15.26 13.33
N GLY A 63 -3.00 14.40 12.56
CA GLY A 63 -1.72 13.84 13.02
C GLY A 63 -0.73 14.97 13.33
N ASN A 64 0.16 14.80 14.30
CA ASN A 64 1.31 15.70 14.45
C ASN A 64 2.56 14.96 14.00
N ALA A 65 3.19 15.47 12.96
CA ALA A 65 4.49 15.04 12.49
C ALA A 65 5.38 16.28 12.35
N ASP A 66 6.67 16.14 12.65
CA ASP A 66 7.66 17.18 12.35
C ASP A 66 8.12 17.07 10.89
N VAL A 67 8.17 15.84 10.36
CA VAL A 67 8.54 15.50 8.98
C VAL A 67 7.64 14.36 8.50
N ILE A 68 7.25 14.39 7.23
CA ILE A 68 6.59 13.28 6.54
C ILE A 68 7.60 12.64 5.59
N ILE A 69 7.78 11.32 5.67
CA ILE A 69 8.57 10.56 4.69
C ILE A 69 7.60 9.67 3.93
N ALA A 70 7.36 10.01 2.66
CA ALA A 70 6.56 9.20 1.74
C ALA A 70 7.51 8.27 0.99
N VAL A 71 7.20 6.97 1.01
CA VAL A 71 8.02 5.92 0.39
C VAL A 71 7.16 5.18 -0.64
N ASP A 72 7.71 4.95 -1.83
CA ASP A 72 7.05 4.19 -2.91
C ASP A 72 5.69 4.78 -3.33
N THR A 73 5.62 6.12 -3.38
CA THR A 73 4.40 6.87 -3.67
C THR A 73 4.64 7.79 -4.86
N ILE A 74 3.93 7.56 -5.97
CA ILE A 74 4.08 8.33 -7.21
C ILE A 74 3.58 9.77 -7.05
N HIS A 75 2.45 9.96 -6.37
CA HIS A 75 1.86 11.26 -6.08
C HIS A 75 0.99 11.18 -4.82
N LEU A 76 0.75 12.32 -4.15
CA LEU A 76 0.00 12.37 -2.88
C LEU A 76 -1.40 11.76 -2.97
N GLY A 77 -2.09 11.89 -4.12
CA GLY A 77 -3.39 11.26 -4.34
C GLY A 77 -3.38 9.72 -4.22
N GLY A 78 -2.22 9.07 -4.41
CA GLY A 78 -2.06 7.62 -4.26
C GLY A 78 -2.17 7.15 -2.81
N LEU A 79 -2.04 8.05 -1.83
CA LEU A 79 -2.23 7.75 -0.40
C LEU A 79 -3.72 7.65 0.00
N GLY A 80 -4.65 7.99 -0.91
CA GLY A 80 -6.09 7.88 -0.68
C GLY A 80 -6.56 8.67 0.54
N LYS A 81 -7.41 8.04 1.37
CA LYS A 81 -8.02 8.65 2.56
C LYS A 81 -7.01 9.29 3.51
N LEU A 82 -5.82 8.69 3.64
CA LEU A 82 -4.76 9.22 4.51
C LEU A 82 -4.37 10.65 4.11
N TYR A 83 -4.26 10.92 2.81
CA TYR A 83 -3.99 12.26 2.30
C TYR A 83 -5.24 13.12 2.30
N GLU A 84 -6.39 12.59 1.87
CA GLU A 84 -7.64 13.35 1.75
C GLU A 84 -8.12 13.93 3.09
N GLU A 85 -8.02 13.16 4.17
CA GLU A 85 -8.44 13.56 5.52
C GLU A 85 -7.40 14.41 6.25
N ASN A 86 -6.17 14.53 5.71
CA ASN A 86 -5.06 15.21 6.38
C ASN A 86 -4.35 16.23 5.47
N LYS A 87 -5.03 16.79 4.45
CA LYS A 87 -4.42 17.71 3.48
C LYS A 87 -3.65 18.87 4.11
N GLU A 88 -4.18 19.45 5.19
CA GLU A 88 -3.52 20.54 5.92
C GLU A 88 -2.18 20.11 6.53
N LEU A 89 -2.09 18.88 7.04
CA LEU A 89 -0.85 18.32 7.56
C LEU A 89 0.19 18.17 6.45
N PHE A 90 -0.20 17.58 5.31
CA PHE A 90 0.69 17.39 4.17
C PHE A 90 1.12 18.72 3.54
N ALA A 91 0.26 19.74 3.53
CA ALA A 91 0.58 21.08 3.05
C ALA A 91 1.48 21.87 4.03
N GLY A 92 1.36 21.60 5.33
CA GLY A 92 2.02 22.37 6.39
C GLY A 92 3.33 21.78 6.91
N LYS A 93 3.75 20.59 6.45
CA LYS A 93 4.93 19.89 6.97
C LYS A 93 5.96 19.61 5.88
N PRO A 94 7.27 19.67 6.21
CA PRO A 94 8.31 19.27 5.26
C PRO A 94 8.15 17.79 4.92
N MET A 95 8.26 17.50 3.62
CA MET A 95 8.10 16.16 3.09
C MET A 95 9.38 15.69 2.39
N VAL A 96 9.77 14.45 2.67
CA VAL A 96 10.78 13.70 1.91
C VAL A 96 10.05 12.64 1.10
N ASN A 97 10.24 12.66 -0.21
CA ASN A 97 9.69 11.68 -1.15
C ASN A 97 10.81 10.74 -1.58
N VAL A 98 10.63 9.44 -1.36
CA VAL A 98 11.58 8.38 -1.74
C VAL A 98 10.87 7.43 -2.68
N ASP A 99 11.24 7.44 -3.95
CA ASP A 99 10.56 6.65 -4.97
C ASP A 99 11.47 6.42 -6.19
N TYR A 100 11.21 5.39 -6.98
CA TYR A 100 11.95 5.10 -8.22
C TYR A 100 11.08 5.21 -9.48
N HIS A 101 9.75 5.34 -9.33
CA HIS A 101 8.83 5.30 -10.47
C HIS A 101 9.04 6.47 -11.45
N PRO A 102 9.07 6.23 -12.78
CA PRO A 102 9.36 7.24 -13.81
C PRO A 102 8.31 8.36 -13.92
N ASN A 103 7.11 8.15 -13.38
CA ASN A 103 6.01 9.10 -13.40
C ASN A 103 5.79 9.79 -12.04
N ASN A 104 6.76 9.71 -11.13
CA ASN A 104 6.68 10.37 -9.83
C ASN A 104 6.49 11.89 -9.99
N SER A 105 5.63 12.50 -9.17
CA SER A 105 5.27 13.91 -9.29
C SER A 105 6.19 14.86 -8.51
N HIS A 106 7.27 14.35 -7.91
CA HIS A 106 8.25 15.10 -7.12
C HIS A 106 7.62 16.05 -6.08
N PHE A 107 6.62 15.55 -5.34
CA PHE A 107 5.82 16.36 -4.43
C PHE A 107 6.52 16.74 -3.11
N GLY A 108 7.68 16.15 -2.82
CA GLY A 108 8.43 16.44 -1.60
C GLY A 108 9.15 17.79 -1.65
N ALA A 109 9.45 18.36 -0.48
CA ALA A 109 10.43 19.44 -0.37
C ALA A 109 11.84 18.91 -0.70
N HIS A 110 12.09 17.64 -0.38
CA HIS A 110 13.24 16.88 -0.84
C HIS A 110 12.76 15.62 -1.57
N ASN A 111 13.26 15.40 -2.78
CA ASN A 111 12.89 14.25 -3.62
C ASN A 111 14.12 13.38 -3.85
N VAL A 112 14.18 12.23 -3.19
CA VAL A 112 15.14 11.15 -3.44
C VAL A 112 14.49 10.23 -4.47
N VAL A 113 14.58 10.65 -5.74
CA VAL A 113 13.95 9.94 -6.86
C VAL A 113 15.00 9.57 -7.89
N ASP A 114 15.17 8.27 -8.13
CA ASP A 114 16.11 7.73 -9.10
C ASP A 114 15.49 6.58 -9.88
N HIS A 115 15.28 6.81 -11.18
CA HIS A 115 14.68 5.85 -12.10
C HIS A 115 15.64 4.76 -12.58
N SER A 116 16.93 4.88 -12.27
CA SER A 116 17.93 3.85 -12.59
C SER A 116 17.93 2.70 -11.59
N ALA A 117 17.39 2.92 -10.39
CA ALA A 117 17.14 1.87 -9.39
C ALA A 117 16.05 0.91 -9.87
N SER A 118 16.09 -0.34 -9.42
CA SER A 118 15.05 -1.33 -9.75
C SER A 118 13.95 -1.43 -8.71
N SER A 119 14.13 -0.76 -7.58
CA SER A 119 13.18 -0.74 -6.48
C SER A 119 13.42 0.44 -5.55
N THR A 120 12.35 0.92 -4.91
CA THR A 120 12.45 1.87 -3.79
C THR A 120 13.30 1.32 -2.63
N ALA A 121 13.42 0.00 -2.49
CA ALA A 121 14.26 -0.64 -1.46
C ALA A 121 15.75 -0.30 -1.59
N GLU A 122 16.26 -0.12 -2.83
CA GLU A 122 17.63 0.34 -3.07
C GLU A 122 17.85 1.75 -2.50
N LEU A 123 16.91 2.66 -2.79
CA LEU A 123 16.98 4.05 -2.32
C LEU A 123 16.82 4.15 -0.80
N VAL A 124 15.94 3.33 -0.21
CA VAL A 124 15.78 3.26 1.24
C VAL A 124 17.07 2.73 1.90
N ALA A 125 17.72 1.73 1.31
CA ALA A 125 18.97 1.21 1.84
C ALA A 125 20.11 2.25 1.79
N GLU A 126 20.22 2.99 0.69
CA GLU A 126 21.16 4.10 0.55
C GLU A 126 20.89 5.21 1.58
N LEU A 127 19.62 5.59 1.76
CA LEU A 127 19.21 6.58 2.74
C LEU A 127 19.57 6.14 4.17
N LEU A 128 19.27 4.89 4.53
CA LEU A 128 19.62 4.33 5.85
C LEU A 128 21.14 4.32 6.07
N SER A 129 21.91 3.93 5.06
CA SER A 129 23.37 3.96 5.10
C SER A 129 23.90 5.38 5.30
N THR A 130 23.39 6.34 4.55
CA THR A 130 23.77 7.76 4.62
C THR A 130 23.45 8.37 5.99
N LEU A 131 22.34 7.96 6.61
CA LEU A 131 21.95 8.38 7.96
C LEU A 131 22.74 7.65 9.08
N GLY A 132 23.61 6.69 8.73
CA GLY A 132 24.35 5.88 9.70
C GLY A 132 23.46 4.92 10.49
N ALA A 133 22.29 4.55 9.96
CA ALA A 133 21.39 3.63 10.62
C ALA A 133 21.97 2.20 10.61
N PRO A 134 21.99 1.48 11.76
CA PRO A 134 22.54 0.14 11.79
C PRO A 134 21.65 -0.84 11.01
N LEU A 135 22.25 -1.57 10.07
CA LEU A 135 21.56 -2.62 9.32
C LEU A 135 21.42 -3.88 10.20
N THR A 136 20.33 -3.95 10.95
CA THR A 136 19.96 -5.15 11.72
C THR A 136 19.42 -6.26 10.82
N ALA A 137 19.43 -7.51 11.29
CA ALA A 137 18.85 -8.64 10.55
C ALA A 137 17.35 -8.46 10.22
N ASP A 138 16.60 -7.74 11.07
CA ASP A 138 15.19 -7.41 10.85
C ASP A 138 15.03 -6.45 9.66
N ILE A 139 15.79 -5.35 9.65
CA ILE A 139 15.81 -4.38 8.54
C ILE A 139 16.29 -5.06 7.25
N ALA A 140 17.38 -5.83 7.33
CA ALA A 140 17.93 -6.57 6.20
C ALA A 140 16.93 -7.58 5.63
N THR A 141 16.14 -8.24 6.47
CA THR A 141 15.06 -9.13 6.03
C THR A 141 14.01 -8.35 5.23
N ASN A 142 13.56 -7.19 5.71
CA ASN A 142 12.57 -6.39 5.00
C ASN A 142 13.10 -5.86 3.65
N LEU A 143 14.30 -5.29 3.63
CA LEU A 143 14.93 -4.79 2.40
C LEU A 143 15.18 -5.92 1.39
N LEU A 144 15.67 -7.07 1.86
CA LEU A 144 15.87 -8.25 1.01
C LEU A 144 14.56 -8.69 0.36
N ASN A 145 13.47 -8.82 1.13
CA ASN A 145 12.21 -9.25 0.54
C ASN A 145 11.58 -8.19 -0.37
N ALA A 146 11.77 -6.90 -0.06
CA ALA A 146 11.31 -5.81 -0.91
C ALA A 146 12.00 -5.83 -2.29
N VAL A 147 13.34 -5.96 -2.35
CA VAL A 147 14.05 -6.03 -3.63
C VAL A 147 13.71 -7.31 -4.40
N TYR A 148 13.49 -8.44 -3.72
CA TYR A 148 13.03 -9.67 -4.36
C TYR A 148 11.64 -9.50 -4.99
N GLY A 149 10.69 -8.90 -4.27
CA GLY A 149 9.35 -8.64 -4.80
C GLY A 149 9.38 -7.66 -5.98
N ALA A 150 10.13 -6.57 -5.85
CA ALA A 150 10.23 -5.55 -6.89
C ALA A 150 10.90 -6.07 -8.17
N THR A 151 11.84 -7.01 -8.07
CA THR A 151 12.59 -7.56 -9.22
C THR A 151 12.05 -8.89 -9.76
N ASP A 152 10.95 -9.39 -9.19
CA ASP A 152 10.43 -10.74 -9.45
C ASP A 152 11.52 -11.81 -9.29
N ASN A 153 12.17 -11.83 -8.11
CA ASN A 153 13.29 -12.70 -7.80
C ASN A 153 14.44 -12.59 -8.83
N PHE A 154 14.78 -11.35 -9.17
CA PHE A 154 15.78 -10.98 -10.16
C PHE A 154 15.54 -11.49 -11.59
N GLN A 155 14.28 -11.67 -12.00
CA GLN A 155 13.93 -12.09 -13.36
C GLN A 155 13.58 -10.94 -14.30
N LYS A 156 13.26 -9.76 -13.76
CA LYS A 156 12.96 -8.59 -14.59
C LYS A 156 14.17 -8.17 -15.46
N THR A 157 13.91 -7.64 -16.64
CA THR A 157 14.98 -7.15 -17.54
C THR A 157 15.56 -5.80 -17.10
N THR A 158 14.85 -5.07 -16.24
CA THR A 158 15.19 -3.73 -15.77
C THR A 158 15.94 -3.73 -14.43
N ILE A 159 16.71 -4.79 -14.16
CA ILE A 159 17.44 -4.93 -12.90
C ILE A 159 18.78 -4.18 -12.94
N SER A 160 19.09 -3.48 -11.84
CA SER A 160 20.32 -2.74 -11.62
C SER A 160 21.38 -3.61 -10.93
N ALA A 161 22.65 -3.21 -10.99
CA ALA A 161 23.69 -3.80 -10.14
C ALA A 161 23.38 -3.59 -8.65
N GLY A 162 22.80 -2.43 -8.30
CA GLY A 162 22.41 -2.06 -6.94
C GLY A 162 21.46 -3.07 -6.30
N SER A 163 20.54 -3.66 -7.07
CA SER A 163 19.65 -4.73 -6.60
C SER A 163 20.40 -5.96 -6.07
N PHE A 164 21.45 -6.40 -6.78
CA PHE A 164 22.27 -7.54 -6.35
C PHE A 164 23.18 -7.19 -5.18
N GLU A 165 23.75 -5.98 -5.17
CA GLU A 165 24.56 -5.47 -4.07
C GLU A 165 23.75 -5.38 -2.78
N LEU A 166 22.53 -4.82 -2.85
CA LEU A 166 21.59 -4.75 -1.74
C LEU A 166 21.28 -6.14 -1.19
N ALA A 167 20.98 -7.10 -2.07
CA ALA A 167 20.71 -8.47 -1.67
C ALA A 167 21.90 -9.12 -0.96
N ALA A 168 23.11 -8.93 -1.49
CA ALA A 168 24.33 -9.44 -0.89
C ALA A 168 24.59 -8.83 0.51
N VAL A 169 24.44 -7.51 0.64
CA VAL A 169 24.58 -6.79 1.92
C VAL A 169 23.55 -7.26 2.94
N CYS A 170 22.29 -7.40 2.53
CA CYS A 170 21.23 -7.88 3.41
C CYS A 170 21.48 -9.32 3.89
N LEU A 171 21.90 -10.22 2.99
CA LEU A 171 22.24 -11.60 3.35
C LEU A 171 23.43 -11.66 4.34
N LYS A 172 24.47 -10.85 4.11
CA LYS A 172 25.61 -10.72 5.05
C LYS A 172 25.16 -10.22 6.43
N ALA A 173 24.17 -9.33 6.48
CA ALA A 173 23.59 -8.82 7.72
C ALA A 173 22.58 -9.79 8.39
N GLY A 174 22.41 -11.00 7.86
CA GLY A 174 21.50 -12.02 8.40
C GLY A 174 20.04 -11.88 7.96
N GLY A 175 19.78 -11.11 6.90
CA GLY A 175 18.47 -11.00 6.26
C GLY A 175 18.00 -12.35 5.73
N LYS A 176 16.72 -12.66 5.93
CA LYS A 176 16.10 -13.93 5.50
C LYS A 176 15.08 -13.68 4.41
N ARG A 177 15.00 -14.58 3.44
CA ARG A 177 13.89 -14.59 2.48
C ARG A 177 12.64 -15.10 3.18
N PHE A 178 11.47 -14.54 2.89
CA PHE A 178 10.22 -15.17 3.26
C PHE A 178 10.16 -16.52 2.54
N THR A 179 10.14 -17.60 3.31
CA THR A 179 9.82 -18.90 2.74
C THR A 179 8.37 -18.82 2.26
N LYS A 180 8.07 -19.41 1.10
CA LYS A 180 6.69 -19.64 0.66
C LYS A 180 6.06 -20.67 1.61
N SER A 181 5.74 -20.25 2.83
CA SER A 181 5.01 -21.01 3.85
C SER A 181 4.16 -20.04 4.67
N LEU A 182 3.22 -19.41 3.97
CA LEU A 182 1.97 -18.87 4.53
C LEU A 182 0.81 -19.39 3.68
N ALA A 183 0.84 -20.69 3.40
CA ALA A 183 -0.33 -21.47 2.99
C ALA A 183 -0.20 -22.81 3.72
N GLY A 184 -0.67 -22.84 4.96
CA GLY A 184 -1.12 -24.08 5.57
C GLY A 184 -2.45 -24.46 4.93
N GLU A 185 -2.42 -24.84 3.65
CA GLU A 185 -3.34 -25.85 3.14
C GLU A 185 -2.47 -27.09 3.02
N GLU A 186 -2.70 -28.06 3.91
CA GLU A 186 -2.22 -29.41 3.71
C GLU A 186 -2.68 -29.84 2.31
N THR A 187 -1.74 -29.99 1.37
CA THR A 187 -1.99 -30.78 0.17
C THR A 187 -2.46 -32.14 0.67
N PRO A 188 -3.68 -32.60 0.35
CA PRO A 188 -4.11 -33.91 0.77
C PRO A 188 -3.10 -34.90 0.20
N SER A 189 -2.52 -35.72 1.07
CA SER A 189 -1.72 -36.86 0.66
C SER A 189 -2.54 -37.67 -0.32
N ILE A 190 -2.06 -37.79 -1.56
CA ILE A 190 -2.63 -38.74 -2.52
C ILE A 190 -2.42 -40.11 -1.88
N GLU A 191 -3.50 -40.74 -1.41
CA GLU A 191 -3.46 -42.16 -1.10
C GLU A 191 -3.00 -42.88 -2.37
N THR A 192 -1.89 -43.60 -2.26
CA THR A 192 -1.44 -44.53 -3.31
C THR A 192 -2.60 -45.44 -3.69
N VAL A 193 -3.14 -45.21 -4.89
CA VAL A 193 -4.16 -46.08 -5.48
C VAL A 193 -3.57 -47.48 -5.59
N LYS A 194 -4.10 -48.41 -4.80
CA LYS A 194 -3.75 -49.84 -4.91
C LYS A 194 -4.15 -50.35 -6.29
N ASP A 195 -3.27 -51.18 -6.84
CA ASP A 195 -3.28 -51.77 -8.18
C ASP A 195 -4.67 -51.98 -8.80
N ILE A 196 -4.92 -51.28 -9.91
CA ILE A 196 -6.01 -51.63 -10.83
C ILE A 196 -5.52 -52.82 -11.67
N PRO A 197 -6.22 -53.96 -11.73
CA PRO A 197 -5.80 -55.09 -12.57
C PRO A 197 -5.85 -54.67 -14.04
N VAL A 198 -4.68 -54.63 -14.69
CA VAL A 198 -4.58 -54.43 -16.13
C VAL A 198 -5.02 -55.73 -16.81
N ALA A 199 -6.15 -55.71 -17.51
CA ALA A 199 -6.56 -56.83 -18.37
C ALA A 199 -5.52 -57.02 -19.50
N PRO A 200 -5.18 -58.26 -19.88
CA PRO A 200 -4.19 -58.51 -20.91
C PRO A 200 -4.64 -57.92 -22.25
N ARG A 201 -3.71 -57.22 -22.89
CA ARG A 201 -3.90 -56.50 -24.16
C ARG A 201 -4.18 -57.49 -25.30
N SER A 202 -5.35 -57.41 -25.91
CA SER A 202 -5.61 -58.08 -27.18
C SER A 202 -4.86 -57.37 -28.30
N THR A 203 -4.04 -58.10 -29.04
CA THR A 203 -3.38 -57.63 -30.25
C THR A 203 -4.39 -57.66 -31.40
N SER A 204 -4.99 -56.51 -31.72
CA SER A 204 -5.61 -56.29 -33.02
C SER A 204 -5.01 -55.04 -33.68
N SER A 205 -4.40 -55.26 -34.84
CA SER A 205 -3.94 -54.23 -35.76
C SER A 205 -5.16 -53.51 -36.36
N GLY A 206 -5.60 -52.41 -35.73
CA GLY A 206 -6.69 -51.57 -36.21
C GLY A 206 -6.17 -50.22 -36.69
N GLN A 207 -6.31 -49.96 -37.99
CA GLN A 207 -5.96 -48.69 -38.63
C GLN A 207 -6.84 -47.54 -38.09
N ALA A 208 -6.26 -46.35 -37.89
CA ALA A 208 -6.97 -45.20 -37.32
C ALA A 208 -8.20 -44.81 -38.17
N PRO A 209 -9.32 -44.37 -37.56
CA PRO A 209 -10.52 -43.98 -38.30
C PRO A 209 -10.25 -42.82 -39.29
N ALA A 210 -10.69 -42.98 -40.54
CA ALA A 210 -10.40 -42.07 -41.65
C ALA A 210 -10.94 -40.62 -41.47
N ASP A 211 -11.83 -40.39 -40.50
CA ASP A 211 -12.40 -39.06 -40.23
C ASP A 211 -11.49 -38.13 -39.43
N TRP A 212 -10.34 -38.61 -38.95
CA TRP A 212 -9.34 -37.76 -38.29
C TRP A 212 -8.61 -36.83 -39.28
N LEU A 213 -8.59 -37.18 -40.57
CA LEU A 213 -7.78 -36.52 -41.58
C LEU A 213 -8.55 -35.48 -42.42
N LYS A 214 -9.80 -35.18 -42.11
CA LYS A 214 -10.58 -34.17 -42.85
C LYS A 214 -10.53 -32.80 -42.15
N PRO A 215 -10.25 -31.70 -42.87
CA PRO A 215 -10.25 -30.37 -42.28
C PRO A 215 -11.66 -29.95 -41.87
N LYS A 216 -11.82 -29.47 -40.63
CA LYS A 216 -13.10 -28.96 -40.12
C LYS A 216 -13.34 -27.55 -40.65
N ILE A 217 -14.38 -27.38 -41.46
CA ILE A 217 -14.83 -26.06 -41.95
C ILE A 217 -15.84 -25.50 -40.94
N PHE A 218 -15.52 -24.36 -40.32
CA PHE A 218 -16.48 -23.55 -39.57
C PHE A 218 -17.17 -22.59 -40.52
N LYS A 219 -18.52 -22.62 -40.57
CA LYS A 219 -19.32 -21.57 -41.22
C LYS A 219 -19.92 -20.67 -40.14
N SER A 220 -19.69 -19.37 -40.27
CA SER A 220 -20.34 -18.32 -39.49
C SER A 220 -21.66 -17.90 -40.15
N SER A 221 -22.76 -17.94 -39.41
CA SER A 221 -24.06 -17.36 -39.77
C SER A 221 -24.65 -16.82 -38.45
N ASN A 222 -25.07 -15.56 -38.27
CA ASN A 222 -25.79 -14.66 -39.18
C ASN A 222 -25.42 -13.18 -38.90
N LEU A 223 -25.30 -12.40 -39.98
CA LEU A 223 -25.86 -11.05 -40.04
C LEU A 223 -27.31 -11.17 -40.51
N ILE A 224 -28.24 -10.57 -39.78
CA ILE A 224 -29.16 -9.48 -40.18
C ILE A 224 -29.83 -9.03 -38.88
#